data_AF-A0A3E2HMY6-F1
#
_entry.id   AF-A0A3E2HMY6-F1
#
_cell.length_a   1.000
_cell.length_b   1.000
_cell.length_c   1.000
_cell.angle_alpha   90.00
_cell.angle_beta   90.00
_cell.angle_gamma   90.00
#
_symmetry.space_group_name_H-M   'P 1'
#
loop_
_entity.id
_entity.type
_entity.pdbx_description
1 polymer ?
#
loop_
_entity_poly.entity_id
_entity_poly.type
_entity_poly.pdbx_seq_one_letter_code
_entity_poly.pdbx_strand_id
1 'polypeptide(L)'
;MILRLSLALQNAGFLSSVTRGGPIPPPMDALSTYEPDPVTQANIASRRLWLGLKYYNNEPVLSKMSLVSKPTKRVWMNSEGISQLVRGKDASYVKGLTNAGECLFVTTDKGILEARECAERKVGGMLLCRVR
;
A
#
# COMPACT_ATOMS: atom_id res chain seq x y z
N MET A 1 -2.09 6.67 8.37
CA MET A 1 -2.47 6.22 7.00
C MET A 1 -1.26 5.70 6.23
N ILE A 2 -0.19 6.50 6.05
CA ILE A 2 1.00 6.12 5.26
C ILE A 2 1.65 4.81 5.75
N LEU A 3 1.91 4.68 7.06
CA LEU A 3 2.49 3.44 7.62
C LEU A 3 1.65 2.19 7.31
N ARG A 4 0.32 2.28 7.39
CA ARG A 4 -0.56 1.13 7.10
C ARG A 4 -0.49 0.73 5.63
N LEU A 5 -0.37 1.71 4.73
CA LEU A 5 -0.19 1.43 3.31
C LEU A 5 1.18 0.78 3.05
N SER A 6 2.25 1.28 3.68
CA SER A 6 3.57 0.67 3.58
C SER A 6 3.59 -0.79 4.07
N LEU A 7 2.94 -1.08 5.20
CA LEU A 7 2.81 -2.45 5.70
C LEU A 7 1.96 -3.33 4.76
N ALA A 8 0.87 -2.79 4.21
CA ALA A 8 0.06 -3.52 3.22
C ALA A 8 0.87 -3.85 1.95
N LEU A 9 1.71 -2.93 1.49
CA LEU A 9 2.64 -3.15 0.36
C LEU A 9 3.72 -4.18 0.68
N GLN A 10 4.24 -4.18 1.91
CA GLN A 10 5.21 -5.18 2.37
C GLN A 10 4.57 -6.58 2.41
N ASN A 11 3.37 -6.69 2.99
CA ASN A 11 2.62 -7.96 3.06
C ASN A 11 2.23 -8.49 1.68
N ALA A 12 1.88 -7.59 0.75
CA ALA A 12 1.61 -7.93 -0.65
C ALA A 12 2.90 -8.25 -1.46
N GLY A 13 4.08 -8.11 -0.85
CA GLY A 13 5.35 -8.50 -1.45
C GLY A 13 6.04 -7.42 -2.29
N PHE A 14 5.48 -6.21 -2.42
CA PHE A 14 6.08 -5.11 -3.19
C PHE A 14 7.32 -4.48 -2.52
N LEU A 15 7.31 -4.40 -1.17
CA LEU A 15 8.43 -3.85 -0.39
C LEU A 15 9.18 -4.97 0.33
N SER A 16 10.50 -4.82 0.50
CA SER A 16 11.34 -5.74 1.29
C SER A 16 11.27 -5.43 2.77
N SER A 17 11.32 -4.15 3.14
CA SER A 17 11.32 -3.71 4.53
C SER A 17 10.56 -2.39 4.71
N VAL A 18 10.05 -2.17 5.93
CA VAL A 18 9.43 -0.93 6.38
C VAL A 18 9.97 -0.62 7.78
N THR A 19 10.89 0.33 7.87
CA THR A 19 11.60 0.65 9.13
C THR A 19 11.39 2.13 9.47
N ARG A 20 11.07 2.43 10.73
CA ARG A 20 11.03 3.82 11.20
C ARG A 20 12.45 4.27 11.52
N GLY A 21 12.82 5.51 11.20
CA GLY A 21 14.14 6.04 11.54
C GLY A 21 14.15 7.56 11.62
N GLY A 22 15.35 8.12 11.77
CA GLY A 22 15.59 9.55 11.66
C GLY A 22 15.73 10.02 10.20
N PRO A 23 16.29 11.23 9.98
CA PRO A 23 16.58 11.75 8.65
C PRO A 23 17.71 11.01 7.94
N ILE A 24 18.56 10.29 8.70
CA ILE A 24 19.64 9.44 8.20
C ILE A 24 19.12 8.00 8.12
N PRO A 25 19.40 7.26 7.03
CA PRO A 25 18.97 5.88 6.91
C PRO A 25 19.59 5.00 8.00
N PRO A 26 18.85 4.00 8.50
CA PRO A 26 19.44 2.98 9.36
C PRO A 26 20.54 2.20 8.63
N PRO A 27 21.55 1.68 9.34
CA PRO A 27 22.58 0.82 8.75
C PRO A 27 21.96 -0.39 8.04
N MET A 28 22.43 -0.67 6.81
CA MET A 28 21.84 -1.73 5.97
C MET A 28 22.19 -3.14 6.46
N ASP A 29 23.35 -3.30 7.07
CA ASP A 29 23.86 -4.56 7.64
C ASP A 29 23.09 -5.00 8.90
N ALA A 30 22.62 -4.04 9.69
CA ALA A 30 21.91 -4.28 10.95
C ALA A 30 20.39 -4.00 10.86
N LEU A 31 19.79 -3.99 9.66
CA LEU A 31 18.40 -3.53 9.49
C LEU A 31 17.38 -4.37 10.27
N SER A 32 17.63 -5.68 10.45
CA SER A 32 16.75 -6.60 11.17
C SER A 32 16.82 -6.47 12.70
N THR A 33 17.94 -5.99 13.22
CA THR A 33 18.18 -5.78 14.66
C THR A 33 18.11 -4.31 15.06
N TYR A 34 17.91 -3.41 14.09
CA TYR A 34 17.80 -1.98 14.33
C TYR A 34 16.57 -1.65 15.18
N GLU A 35 16.82 -1.17 16.40
CA GLU A 35 15.77 -0.66 17.27
C GLU A 35 15.64 0.85 17.09
N PRO A 36 14.50 1.35 16.59
CA PRO A 36 14.28 2.78 16.45
C PRO A 36 14.04 3.43 17.81
N ASP A 37 14.64 4.59 18.03
CA ASP A 37 14.35 5.44 19.19
C ASP A 37 12.84 5.65 19.39
N PRO A 38 12.37 5.77 20.65
CA PRO A 38 10.99 6.09 20.93
C PRO A 38 10.59 7.42 20.28
N VAL A 39 9.38 7.45 19.74
CA VAL A 39 8.83 8.66 19.12
C VAL A 39 8.28 9.55 20.22
N THR A 40 8.83 10.75 20.36
CA THR A 40 8.46 11.76 21.35
C THR A 40 8.08 13.07 20.66
N GLN A 41 7.47 13.99 21.39
CA GLN A 41 7.13 15.33 20.89
C GLN A 41 8.36 16.08 20.31
N ALA A 42 9.53 15.88 20.90
CA ALA A 42 10.76 16.55 20.47
C ALA A 42 11.32 16.02 19.14
N ASN A 43 11.02 14.76 18.77
CA ASN A 43 11.63 14.12 17.59
C ASN A 43 10.64 13.78 16.47
N ILE A 44 9.33 13.87 16.70
CA ILE A 44 8.31 13.43 15.73
C ILE A 44 8.46 14.08 14.35
N ALA A 45 8.86 15.35 14.30
CA ALA A 45 9.04 16.10 13.04
C ALA A 45 10.21 15.57 12.18
N SER A 46 11.24 15.02 12.81
CA SER A 46 12.42 14.49 12.11
C SER A 46 12.29 13.00 11.77
N ARG A 47 11.29 12.30 12.30
CA ARG A 47 11.07 10.87 12.02
C ARG A 47 10.65 10.65 10.57
N ARG A 48 11.15 9.57 9.99
CA ARG A 48 10.88 9.12 8.62
C ARG A 48 10.53 7.64 8.60
N LEU A 49 9.88 7.22 7.52
CA LEU A 49 9.73 5.81 7.17
C LEU A 49 10.71 5.49 6.06
N TRP A 50 11.61 4.57 6.32
CA TRP A 50 12.55 4.00 5.37
C TRP A 50 11.94 2.74 4.76
N LEU A 51 11.88 2.69 3.43
CA LEU A 51 11.25 1.61 2.68
C LEU A 51 12.32 0.88 1.86
N GLY A 52 12.37 -0.44 1.99
CA GLY A 52 13.19 -1.29 1.14
C GLY A 52 12.48 -1.60 -0.16
N LEU A 53 13.07 -1.19 -1.28
CA LEU A 53 12.58 -1.50 -2.62
C LEU A 53 13.11 -2.85 -3.09
N LYS A 54 12.32 -3.56 -3.91
CA LYS A 54 12.69 -4.85 -4.48
C LYS A 54 12.93 -4.74 -5.98
N TYR A 55 13.96 -5.44 -6.44
CA TYR A 55 14.30 -5.61 -7.84
C TYR A 55 14.49 -7.10 -8.10
N TYR A 56 13.98 -7.59 -9.22
CA TYR A 56 14.10 -8.98 -9.63
C TYR A 56 14.28 -9.02 -11.15
N ASN A 57 15.23 -9.83 -11.64
CA ASN A 57 15.53 -9.95 -13.06
C ASN A 57 15.78 -8.60 -13.77
N ASN A 58 16.54 -7.70 -13.12
CA ASN A 58 16.81 -6.33 -13.57
C ASN A 58 15.56 -5.43 -13.73
N GLU A 59 14.41 -5.82 -13.18
CA GLU A 59 13.18 -5.04 -13.18
C GLU A 59 12.72 -4.71 -11.75
N PRO A 60 12.11 -3.54 -11.51
CA PRO A 60 11.54 -3.21 -10.20
C PRO A 60 10.25 -4.02 -9.96
N VAL A 61 10.12 -4.62 -8.77
CA VAL A 61 8.89 -5.34 -8.36
C VAL A 61 7.72 -4.37 -8.19
N LEU A 62 7.98 -3.16 -7.72
CA LEU A 62 7.02 -2.05 -7.71
C LEU A 62 7.35 -1.14 -8.89
N SER A 63 6.76 -1.45 -10.05
CA SER A 63 7.03 -0.75 -11.32
C SER A 63 6.19 0.51 -11.50
N LYS A 64 4.94 0.53 -10.98
CA LYS A 64 4.05 1.70 -11.08
C LYS A 64 3.05 1.72 -9.93
N MET A 65 2.89 2.89 -9.33
CA MET A 65 1.87 3.17 -8.34
C MET A 65 1.08 4.41 -8.75
N SER A 66 -0.25 4.31 -8.85
CA SER A 66 -1.13 5.42 -9.20
C SER A 66 -2.29 5.56 -8.22
N LEU A 67 -2.63 6.80 -7.90
CA LEU A 67 -3.80 7.10 -7.06
C LEU A 67 -5.09 6.90 -7.86
N VAL A 68 -6.04 6.18 -7.26
CA VAL A 68 -7.42 6.07 -7.76
C VAL A 68 -8.27 7.19 -7.16
N SER A 69 -8.18 7.38 -5.84
CA SER A 69 -8.77 8.55 -5.17
C SER A 69 -7.75 9.66 -5.03
N LYS A 70 -8.11 10.85 -5.50
CA LYS A 70 -7.33 12.10 -5.34
C LYS A 70 -8.05 13.01 -4.35
N PRO A 71 -7.36 14.01 -3.74
CA PRO A 71 -8.01 14.96 -2.85
C PRO A 71 -9.23 15.67 -3.48
N THR A 72 -9.15 15.94 -4.79
CA THR A 72 -10.21 16.58 -5.59
C THR A 72 -11.37 15.65 -5.95
N LYS A 73 -11.15 14.33 -5.99
CA LYS A 73 -12.17 13.33 -6.32
C LYS A 73 -11.89 12.03 -5.59
N ARG A 74 -12.70 11.76 -4.57
CA ARG A 74 -12.67 10.51 -3.80
C ARG A 74 -13.57 9.47 -4.45
N VAL A 75 -13.07 8.24 -4.56
CA VAL A 75 -13.74 7.13 -5.24
C VAL A 75 -14.09 6.07 -4.20
N TRP A 76 -15.38 5.96 -3.90
CA TRP A 76 -15.92 4.98 -2.97
C TRP A 76 -16.58 3.85 -3.73
N MET A 77 -16.46 2.62 -3.22
CA MET A 77 -17.03 1.44 -3.85
C MET A 77 -17.53 0.44 -2.81
N ASN A 78 -18.66 -0.19 -3.09
CA ASN A 78 -19.19 -1.28 -2.29
C ASN A 78 -18.42 -2.59 -2.57
N SER A 79 -18.68 -3.61 -1.75
CA SER A 79 -18.04 -4.92 -1.88
C SER A 79 -18.35 -5.62 -3.21
N GLU A 80 -19.53 -5.41 -3.78
CA GLU A 80 -19.91 -5.96 -5.08
C GLU A 80 -19.10 -5.34 -6.23
N GLY A 81 -18.97 -4.00 -6.27
CA GLY A 81 -18.14 -3.31 -7.26
C GLY A 81 -16.68 -3.70 -7.14
N ILE A 82 -16.15 -3.81 -5.92
CA ILE A 82 -14.79 -4.31 -5.69
C ILE A 82 -14.64 -5.75 -6.22
N SER A 83 -15.65 -6.60 -6.01
CA SER A 83 -15.65 -7.97 -6.54
C SER A 83 -15.66 -8.01 -8.08
N GLN A 84 -16.33 -7.07 -8.73
CA GLN A 84 -16.27 -6.91 -10.20
C GLN A 84 -14.86 -6.51 -10.65
N LEU A 85 -14.25 -5.53 -9.98
CA LEU A 85 -12.87 -5.08 -10.28
C LEU A 85 -11.85 -6.21 -10.16
N VAL A 86 -11.94 -7.01 -9.09
CA VAL A 86 -11.06 -8.16 -8.85
C VAL A 86 -11.19 -9.22 -9.94
N ARG A 87 -12.38 -9.38 -10.53
CA ARG A 87 -12.65 -10.30 -11.64
C ARG A 87 -12.25 -9.71 -13.01
N GLY A 88 -11.60 -8.55 -13.04
CA GLY A 88 -11.20 -7.87 -14.26
C GLY A 88 -12.33 -7.13 -14.98
N LYS A 89 -13.53 -7.02 -14.39
CA LYS A 89 -14.63 -6.23 -14.93
C LYS A 89 -14.54 -4.79 -14.46
N ASP A 90 -14.87 -3.86 -15.34
CA ASP A 90 -14.97 -2.44 -14.97
C ASP A 90 -16.15 -2.24 -14.01
N ALA A 91 -15.95 -1.38 -13.02
CA ALA A 91 -17.00 -0.99 -12.08
C ALA A 91 -17.05 0.54 -11.98
N SER A 92 -18.21 1.12 -12.28
CA SER A 92 -18.39 2.57 -12.43
C SER A 92 -17.40 3.15 -13.45
N TYR A 93 -16.44 3.98 -13.02
CA TYR A 93 -15.41 4.59 -13.86
C TYR A 93 -14.00 4.04 -13.56
N VAL A 94 -13.92 2.95 -12.79
CA VAL A 94 -12.64 2.31 -12.43
C VAL A 94 -12.50 1.04 -13.26
N LYS A 95 -11.37 0.94 -13.96
CA LYS A 95 -11.05 -0.24 -14.77
C LYS A 95 -10.86 -1.48 -13.91
N GLY A 96 -11.18 -2.66 -14.42
CA GLY A 96 -10.86 -3.91 -13.76
C GLY A 96 -9.36 -4.09 -13.48
N LEU A 97 -9.02 -5.06 -12.63
CA LEU A 97 -7.66 -5.58 -12.50
C LEU A 97 -7.42 -6.56 -13.64
N THR A 98 -6.64 -6.14 -14.64
CA THR A 98 -6.42 -6.93 -15.87
C THR A 98 -5.02 -7.50 -15.95
N ASN A 99 -4.05 -6.89 -15.25
CA ASN A 99 -2.67 -7.34 -15.30
C ASN A 99 -2.39 -8.33 -14.16
N ALA A 100 -1.66 -9.40 -14.46
CA ALA A 100 -1.16 -10.31 -13.43
C ALA A 100 -0.23 -9.55 -12.47
N GLY A 101 -0.37 -9.80 -11.16
CA GLY A 101 0.38 -9.10 -10.12
C GLY A 101 -0.16 -7.71 -9.74
N GLU A 102 -1.18 -7.20 -10.44
CA GLU A 102 -1.80 -5.92 -10.10
C GLU A 102 -2.62 -6.01 -8.81
N CYS A 103 -2.39 -5.04 -7.92
CA CYS A 103 -3.08 -4.91 -6.64
C CYS A 103 -3.79 -3.56 -6.54
N LEU A 104 -4.97 -3.56 -5.93
CA LEU A 104 -5.72 -2.36 -5.61
C LEU A 104 -5.90 -2.28 -4.10
N PHE A 105 -5.40 -1.22 -3.48
CA PHE A 105 -5.55 -1.01 -2.04
C PHE A 105 -6.76 -0.14 -1.75
N VAL A 106 -7.51 -0.53 -0.72
CA VAL A 106 -8.77 0.10 -0.33
C VAL A 106 -8.69 0.52 1.14
N THR A 107 -9.04 1.77 1.45
CA THR A 107 -9.25 2.18 2.84
C THR A 107 -10.65 1.77 3.27
N THR A 108 -10.72 0.98 4.33
CA THR A 108 -11.94 0.49 4.95
C THR A 108 -11.99 0.91 6.42
N ASP A 109 -13.11 0.63 7.08
CA ASP A 109 -13.27 0.73 8.54
C ASP A 109 -12.31 -0.21 9.31
N LYS A 110 -11.90 -1.32 8.69
CA LYS A 110 -10.95 -2.30 9.25
C LYS A 110 -9.49 -2.02 8.93
N GLY A 111 -9.18 -0.90 8.27
CA GLY A 111 -7.84 -0.53 7.85
C GLY A 111 -7.64 -0.54 6.34
N ILE A 112 -6.38 -0.58 5.90
CA ILE A 112 -6.04 -0.64 4.48
C ILE A 112 -5.90 -2.11 4.09
N LEU A 113 -6.75 -2.57 3.19
CA LEU A 113 -6.80 -3.95 2.72
C LEU A 113 -6.61 -3.98 1.21
N GLU A 114 -6.20 -5.13 0.68
CA GLU A 114 -6.19 -5.36 -0.76
C GLU A 114 -7.60 -5.67 -1.27
N ALA A 115 -7.89 -5.39 -2.54
CA ALA A 115 -9.22 -5.51 -3.11
C ALA A 115 -9.78 -6.95 -3.06
N ARG A 116 -8.95 -7.99 -3.19
CA ARG A 116 -9.34 -9.41 -3.05
C ARG A 116 -9.74 -9.72 -1.61
N GLU A 117 -8.99 -9.21 -0.64
CA GLU A 117 -9.34 -9.33 0.78
C GLU A 117 -10.64 -8.58 1.11
N CYS A 118 -10.87 -7.42 0.49
CA CYS A 118 -12.14 -6.69 0.60
C CYS A 118 -13.31 -7.48 0.00
N ALA A 119 -13.11 -8.09 -1.18
CA ALA A 119 -14.12 -8.92 -1.84
C ALA A 119 -14.46 -10.17 -1.01
N GLU A 120 -13.45 -10.85 -0.46
CA GLU A 120 -13.61 -12.02 0.40
C GLU A 120 -14.39 -11.67 1.68
N ARG A 121 -14.02 -10.58 2.35
CA ARG A 121 -14.65 -10.13 3.60
C ARG A 121 -15.97 -9.37 3.38
N LYS A 122 -16.38 -9.17 2.13
CA LYS A 122 -17.55 -8.38 1.72
C LYS A 122 -17.55 -6.96 2.29
N VAL A 123 -16.39 -6.32 2.35
CA VAL A 123 -16.20 -4.96 2.87
C VAL A 123 -15.99 -3.97 1.71
N GLY A 124 -16.70 -2.84 1.77
CA GLY A 124 -16.51 -1.71 0.84
C GLY A 124 -15.54 -0.66 1.39
N GLY A 125 -15.21 0.34 0.58
CA GLY A 125 -14.34 1.42 1.05
C GLY A 125 -13.94 2.40 -0.04
N MET A 126 -12.96 3.25 0.30
CA MET A 126 -12.38 4.21 -0.63
C MET A 126 -11.19 3.57 -1.35
N LEU A 127 -11.24 3.53 -2.68
CA LEU A 127 -10.16 2.99 -3.50
C LEU A 127 -8.96 3.95 -3.44
N LEU A 128 -7.86 3.55 -2.81
CA LEU A 128 -6.69 4.41 -2.61
C LEU A 128 -5.83 4.49 -3.86
N CYS A 129 -5.17 3.38 -4.17
CA CYS A 129 -4.13 3.33 -5.17
C CYS A 129 -4.03 1.94 -5.80
N ARG A 130 -3.59 1.94 -7.04
CA ARG A 130 -3.32 0.79 -7.88
C ARG A 130 -1.82 0.62 -8.02
N VAL A 131 -1.34 -0.60 -7.87
CA VAL A 131 0.09 -0.94 -7.84
C VAL A 131 0.36 -2.13 -8.73
N ARG A 132 1.45 -2.04 -9.49
CA ARG A 132 2.04 -3.10 -10.32
C ARG A 132 3.56 -2.93 -10.33
#